data_AF-A0A3C0EJ64-F1
#
_entry.id   AF-A0A3C0EJ64-F1
#
_cell.length_a   1.000
_cell.length_b   1.000
_cell.length_c   1.000
_cell.angle_alpha   90.00
_cell.angle_beta   90.00
_cell.angle_gamma   90.00
#
_symmetry.space_group_name_H-M   'P 1'
#
loop_
_entity.id
_entity.type
_entity.pdbx_description
1 polymer ?
#
loop_
_entity_poly.entity_id
_entity_poly.type
_entity_poly.pdbx_seq_one_letter_code
_entity_poly.pdbx_strand_id
1 'polypeptide(L)'
;MRFTLLLVVMIGISMTTDLSAQTPSAELPAIKIVLCGDSTVQNYPLPNERRGWGQVIGEYLSDKVTIINLAAGGRSTKTFISEGRLDNALSQNADYAMIQFGHNDSHKSDRPESTDANTDYKDYLKQYIDSFAAKDVKIVFVTPMHRRVFRNGKLVTWLLRYRNAMIDVAEKNKQPLVDLYMLSEVLMESLGPIDSEYLSCNPKDASHFSPKGAQAMALCILHDLQRQNHPLAAYIKPDVASMLKRSTVPNLAPLPDDQ
;
A
#
# COMPACT_ATOMS: atom_id res chain seq x y z
N MET A 1 15.46 -87.67 31.62
CA MET A 1 15.89 -86.32 31.17
C MET A 1 14.75 -85.68 30.38
N ARG A 2 14.06 -84.70 30.96
CA ARG A 2 13.08 -83.83 30.27
C ARG A 2 13.45 -82.39 30.61
N PHE A 3 13.69 -81.61 29.56
CA PHE A 3 14.04 -80.19 29.62
C PHE A 3 12.78 -79.35 29.91
N THR A 4 12.87 -78.42 30.85
CA THR A 4 11.88 -77.35 31.02
C THR A 4 12.53 -76.05 30.55
N LEU A 5 11.99 -75.50 29.46
CA LEU A 5 12.42 -74.25 28.84
C LEU A 5 11.75 -73.07 29.58
N LEU A 6 12.52 -72.18 30.17
CA LEU A 6 12.00 -70.94 30.78
C LEU A 6 12.00 -69.83 29.74
N LEU A 7 10.82 -69.34 29.36
CA LEU A 7 10.62 -68.20 28.47
C LEU A 7 10.70 -66.91 29.30
N VAL A 8 11.73 -66.09 29.11
CA VAL A 8 11.81 -64.73 29.70
C VAL A 8 11.26 -63.74 28.70
N VAL A 9 10.10 -63.15 29.00
CA VAL A 9 9.51 -62.05 28.23
C VAL A 9 10.08 -60.74 28.76
N MET A 10 10.96 -60.09 27.99
CA MET A 10 11.42 -58.72 28.24
C MET A 10 10.44 -57.74 27.60
N ILE A 11 9.67 -57.01 28.41
CA ILE A 11 8.82 -55.90 27.94
C ILE A 11 9.68 -54.63 27.97
N GLY A 12 10.18 -54.21 26.81
CA GLY A 12 10.85 -52.92 26.64
C GLY A 12 9.81 -51.81 26.49
N ILE A 13 9.67 -50.95 27.50
CA ILE A 13 8.88 -49.71 27.40
C ILE A 13 9.76 -48.66 26.72
N SER A 14 9.49 -48.35 25.46
CA SER A 14 10.10 -47.19 24.78
C SER A 14 9.35 -45.94 25.21
N MET A 15 10.00 -45.07 25.99
CA MET A 15 9.53 -43.70 26.20
C MET A 15 10.05 -42.81 25.07
N THR A 16 9.18 -42.55 24.10
CA THR A 16 9.40 -41.50 23.10
C THR A 16 9.09 -40.16 23.77
N THR A 17 10.12 -39.39 24.10
CA THR A 17 9.94 -37.97 24.43
C THR A 17 9.84 -37.21 23.11
N ASP A 18 8.62 -36.88 22.72
CA ASP A 18 8.36 -36.02 21.58
C ASP A 18 8.70 -34.58 21.99
N LEU A 19 9.97 -34.20 21.79
CA LEU A 19 10.44 -32.84 22.06
C LEU A 19 10.12 -31.95 20.84
N SER A 20 8.83 -31.67 20.64
CA SER A 20 8.37 -30.60 19.77
C SER A 20 8.74 -29.25 20.41
N ALA A 21 9.98 -28.82 20.23
CA ALA A 21 10.37 -27.43 20.48
C ALA A 21 9.71 -26.55 19.41
N GLN A 22 8.50 -26.06 19.70
CA GLN A 22 7.95 -24.90 19.00
C GLN A 22 8.90 -23.74 19.23
N THR A 23 9.69 -23.41 18.21
CA THR A 23 10.46 -22.17 18.21
C THR A 23 9.45 -21.03 18.32
N PRO A 24 9.51 -20.16 19.35
CA PRO A 24 8.65 -18.99 19.39
C PRO A 24 8.90 -18.20 18.12
N SER A 25 7.88 -18.08 17.26
CA SER A 25 7.92 -17.12 16.17
C SER A 25 8.23 -15.77 16.79
N ALA A 26 9.41 -15.21 16.50
CA ALA A 26 9.82 -13.93 17.06
C ALA A 26 8.71 -12.90 16.81
N GLU A 27 8.26 -12.26 17.88
CA GLU A 27 7.20 -11.24 17.82
C GLU A 27 7.67 -10.08 16.94
N LEU A 28 6.80 -9.61 16.03
CA LEU A 28 7.15 -8.49 15.14
C LEU A 28 7.37 -7.20 15.95
N PRO A 29 8.43 -6.42 15.67
CA PRO A 29 8.67 -5.17 16.35
C PRO A 29 7.61 -4.12 15.96
N ALA A 30 7.30 -3.21 16.88
CA ALA A 30 6.46 -2.06 16.56
C ALA A 30 7.18 -1.13 15.56
N ILE A 31 6.45 -0.64 14.56
CA ILE A 31 6.99 0.24 13.51
C ILE A 31 6.08 1.45 13.28
N LYS A 32 6.67 2.52 12.78
CA LYS A 32 5.99 3.71 12.28
C LYS A 32 6.13 3.81 10.77
N ILE A 33 5.02 4.09 10.09
CA ILE A 33 5.00 4.36 8.66
C ILE A 33 4.49 5.78 8.45
N VAL A 34 5.32 6.65 7.87
CA VAL A 34 4.91 7.99 7.45
C VAL A 34 4.39 7.96 6.02
N LEU A 35 3.23 8.58 5.78
CA LEU A 35 2.65 8.68 4.44
C LEU A 35 2.84 10.09 3.89
N CYS A 36 3.48 10.18 2.74
CA CYS A 36 3.63 11.42 1.96
C CYS A 36 2.77 11.32 0.71
N GLY A 37 1.85 12.25 0.52
CA GLY A 37 1.02 12.25 -0.67
C GLY A 37 0.02 13.38 -0.77
N ASP A 38 -0.95 13.20 -1.66
CA ASP A 38 -1.95 14.20 -2.03
C ASP A 38 -3.35 13.92 -1.45
N SER A 39 -4.39 14.48 -2.08
CA SER A 39 -5.78 14.35 -1.67
C SER A 39 -6.32 12.92 -1.73
N THR A 40 -5.68 12.02 -2.48
CA THR A 40 -6.04 10.60 -2.58
C THR A 40 -5.47 9.76 -1.42
N VAL A 41 -4.54 10.33 -0.65
CA VAL A 41 -3.89 9.70 0.51
C VAL A 41 -4.38 10.31 1.83
N GLN A 42 -4.68 11.62 1.83
CA GLN A 42 -4.92 12.41 3.06
C GLN A 42 -6.07 11.93 3.94
N ASN A 43 -6.03 12.39 5.19
CA ASN A 43 -7.15 12.30 6.12
C ASN A 43 -8.20 13.38 5.80
N TYR A 44 -9.47 12.98 5.80
CA TYR A 44 -10.61 13.88 5.74
C TYR A 44 -11.40 13.81 7.04
N PRO A 45 -11.73 14.96 7.68
CA PRO A 45 -12.54 14.98 8.87
C PRO A 45 -13.99 14.58 8.55
N LEU A 46 -14.67 13.95 9.50
CA LEU A 46 -16.12 13.75 9.41
C LEU A 46 -16.84 15.12 9.43
N PRO A 47 -17.98 15.27 8.73
CA PRO A 47 -18.74 14.26 7.98
C PRO A 47 -18.37 14.19 6.48
N ASN A 48 -17.14 14.56 6.08
CA ASN A 48 -16.76 14.58 4.66
C ASN A 48 -16.97 13.20 4.01
N GLU A 49 -17.48 13.17 2.78
CA GLU A 49 -17.71 11.93 2.01
C GLU A 49 -16.42 11.35 1.40
N ARG A 50 -15.37 12.17 1.31
CA ARG A 50 -14.06 11.75 0.79
C ARG A 50 -13.27 10.96 1.82
N ARG A 51 -12.53 9.96 1.37
CA ARG A 51 -11.49 9.28 2.16
C ARG A 51 -10.24 9.11 1.32
N GLY A 52 -9.07 9.33 1.90
CA GLY A 52 -7.81 8.92 1.31
C GLY A 52 -7.48 7.49 1.72
N TRP A 53 -6.76 6.73 0.90
CA TRP A 53 -6.38 5.36 1.28
C TRP A 53 -5.48 5.35 2.53
N GLY A 54 -4.67 6.40 2.72
CA GLY A 54 -3.82 6.55 3.90
C GLY A 54 -4.59 6.74 5.20
N GLN A 55 -5.86 7.17 5.12
CA GLN A 55 -6.74 7.30 6.27
C GLN A 55 -7.23 5.94 6.79
N VAL A 56 -7.34 4.93 5.92
CA VAL A 56 -7.97 3.63 6.25
C VAL A 56 -7.00 2.46 6.23
N ILE A 57 -5.81 2.58 5.63
CA ILE A 57 -4.85 1.46 5.49
C ILE A 57 -4.46 0.83 6.83
N GLY A 58 -4.38 1.62 7.90
CA GLY A 58 -4.07 1.14 9.24
C GLY A 58 -5.10 0.14 9.80
N GLU A 59 -6.34 0.18 9.32
CA GLU A 59 -7.40 -0.75 9.75
C GLU A 59 -7.11 -2.21 9.37
N TYR A 60 -6.23 -2.42 8.38
CA TYR A 60 -5.87 -3.73 7.84
C TYR A 60 -4.50 -4.25 8.33
N LEU A 61 -3.81 -3.45 9.16
CA LEU A 61 -2.51 -3.77 9.71
C LEU A 61 -2.62 -4.14 11.20
N SER A 62 -1.64 -4.88 11.71
CA SER A 62 -1.58 -5.21 13.13
C SER A 62 -1.40 -3.95 13.99
N ASP A 63 -1.71 -4.09 15.28
CA ASP A 63 -1.54 -3.06 16.30
C ASP A 63 -0.07 -2.62 16.52
N LYS A 64 0.89 -3.36 15.95
CA LYS A 64 2.31 -3.01 15.91
C LYS A 64 2.62 -1.89 14.91
N VAL A 65 1.69 -1.52 14.03
CA VAL A 65 1.92 -0.44 13.05
C VAL A 65 1.24 0.85 13.48
N THR A 66 2.02 1.92 13.58
CA THR A 66 1.50 3.29 13.68
C THR A 66 1.58 3.98 12.32
N ILE A 67 0.44 4.40 11.77
CA ILE A 67 0.38 5.21 10.55
C ILE A 67 0.41 6.69 10.91
N ILE A 68 1.37 7.42 10.34
CA ILE A 68 1.50 8.88 10.45
C ILE A 68 1.18 9.47 9.07
N ASN A 69 -0.10 9.75 8.83
CA ASN A 69 -0.54 10.27 7.55
C ASN A 69 -0.34 11.79 7.46
N LEU A 70 0.69 12.22 6.74
CA LEU A 70 1.03 13.63 6.51
C LEU A 70 0.66 14.11 5.10
N ALA A 71 -0.05 13.28 4.34
CA ALA A 71 -0.55 13.66 3.03
C ALA A 71 -1.50 14.86 3.11
N ALA A 72 -1.48 15.68 2.06
CA ALA A 72 -2.26 16.91 2.00
C ALA A 72 -2.77 17.18 0.60
N GLY A 73 -4.06 17.52 0.52
CA GLY A 73 -4.73 17.81 -0.74
C GLY A 73 -4.07 18.95 -1.52
N GLY A 74 -4.05 18.81 -2.84
CA GLY A 74 -3.45 19.77 -3.77
C GLY A 74 -1.92 19.74 -3.83
N ARG A 75 -1.23 18.88 -3.07
CA ARG A 75 0.23 18.82 -3.08
C ARG A 75 0.75 17.89 -4.17
N SER A 76 1.88 18.27 -4.73
CA SER A 76 2.69 17.50 -5.67
C SER A 76 4.02 17.13 -5.03
N THR A 77 4.86 16.39 -5.76
CA THR A 77 6.25 16.13 -5.33
C THR A 77 6.98 17.44 -4.99
N LYS A 78 6.79 18.48 -5.80
CA LYS A 78 7.37 19.82 -5.62
C LYS A 78 6.80 20.57 -4.42
N THR A 79 5.47 20.74 -4.37
CA THR A 79 4.87 21.64 -3.37
C THR A 79 4.88 21.05 -1.97
N PHE A 80 4.88 19.72 -1.84
CA PHE A 80 5.06 19.08 -0.54
C PHE A 80 6.44 19.39 0.06
N ILE A 81 7.49 19.45 -0.77
CA ILE A 81 8.83 19.85 -0.35
C ILE A 81 8.88 21.35 -0.06
N SER A 82 8.44 22.20 -1.00
CA SER A 82 8.56 23.66 -0.85
C SER A 82 7.77 24.24 0.32
N GLU A 83 6.74 23.53 0.79
CA GLU A 83 5.95 23.89 1.97
C GLU A 83 6.51 23.33 3.30
N GLY A 84 7.68 22.69 3.28
CA GLY A 84 8.30 22.11 4.49
C GLY A 84 7.62 20.85 5.01
N ARG A 85 6.74 20.21 4.22
CA ARG A 85 6.04 18.98 4.65
C ARG A 85 6.96 17.77 4.64
N LEU A 86 7.94 17.75 3.73
CA LEU A 86 8.99 16.73 3.76
C LEU A 86 9.80 16.82 5.06
N ASP A 87 10.19 18.03 5.49
CA ASP A 87 10.91 18.21 6.76
C ASP A 87 10.08 17.71 7.96
N ASN A 88 8.77 18.00 7.98
CA ASN A 88 7.86 17.46 8.99
C ASN A 88 7.78 15.92 8.93
N ALA A 89 7.80 15.31 7.74
CA ALA A 89 7.81 13.86 7.61
C ALA A 89 9.12 13.24 8.14
N LEU A 90 10.26 13.88 7.85
CA LEU A 90 11.57 13.45 8.35
C LEU A 90 11.68 13.57 9.88
N SER A 91 10.97 14.50 10.52
CA SER A 91 10.97 14.65 11.97
C SER A 91 10.14 13.60 12.72
N GLN A 92 9.39 12.74 12.03
CA GLN A 92 8.52 11.75 12.68
C GLN A 92 9.25 10.53 13.26
N ASN A 93 10.54 10.37 12.94
CA ASN A 93 11.34 9.19 13.30
C ASN A 93 10.61 7.90 12.92
N ALA A 94 10.17 7.81 11.65
CA ALA A 94 9.47 6.66 11.11
C ALA A 94 10.46 5.58 10.66
N ASP A 95 10.05 4.31 10.64
CA ASP A 95 10.85 3.20 10.11
C ASP A 95 10.69 3.09 8.59
N TYR A 96 9.50 3.43 8.10
CA TYR A 96 9.15 3.43 6.67
C TYR A 96 8.50 4.74 6.24
N ALA A 97 8.70 5.10 4.98
CA ALA A 97 7.97 6.14 4.27
C ALA A 97 7.27 5.55 3.04
N MET A 98 5.95 5.77 2.92
CA MET A 98 5.22 5.49 1.68
C MET A 98 4.94 6.79 0.95
N ILE A 99 5.32 6.86 -0.32
CA ILE A 99 5.32 8.11 -1.09
C ILE A 99 4.46 7.93 -2.34
N GLN A 100 3.40 8.75 -2.46
CA GLN A 100 2.50 8.76 -3.61
C GLN A 100 2.18 10.17 -4.10
N PHE A 101 2.59 10.49 -5.33
CA PHE A 101 2.28 11.75 -6.01
C PHE A 101 2.05 11.50 -7.50
N GLY A 102 1.68 12.55 -8.24
CA GLY A 102 1.40 12.47 -9.67
C GLY A 102 0.10 13.16 -10.08
N HIS A 103 -0.93 13.17 -9.22
CA HIS A 103 -2.22 13.79 -9.56
C HIS A 103 -2.08 15.30 -9.80
N ASN A 104 -1.48 16.00 -8.84
CA ASN A 104 -1.30 17.44 -8.88
C ASN A 104 -0.11 17.84 -9.75
N ASP A 105 0.95 17.02 -9.75
CA ASP A 105 2.08 17.12 -10.69
C ASP A 105 1.60 17.19 -12.15
N SER A 106 0.56 16.42 -12.49
CA SER A 106 -0.03 16.37 -13.84
C SER A 106 -0.85 17.58 -14.27
N HIS A 107 -1.09 18.53 -13.37
CA HIS A 107 -1.83 19.73 -13.72
C HIS A 107 -1.07 20.58 -14.76
N LYS A 108 -1.79 21.53 -15.36
CA LYS A 108 -1.23 22.46 -16.34
C LYS A 108 -0.01 23.19 -15.77
N SER A 109 0.96 23.49 -16.62
CA SER A 109 2.27 24.05 -16.23
C SER A 109 2.21 25.45 -15.61
N ASP A 110 1.08 26.15 -15.74
CA ASP A 110 0.82 27.43 -15.06
C ASP A 110 0.44 27.25 -13.58
N ARG A 111 0.20 26.02 -13.13
CA ARG A 111 -0.12 25.71 -11.74
C ARG A 111 1.15 25.55 -10.89
N PRO A 112 1.17 26.10 -9.67
CA PRO A 112 2.35 26.03 -8.81
C PRO A 112 2.74 24.60 -8.46
N GLU A 113 1.79 23.66 -8.40
CA GLU A 113 2.04 22.24 -8.15
C GLU A 113 2.61 21.46 -9.33
N SER A 114 2.50 21.97 -10.55
CA SER A 114 2.82 21.22 -11.77
C SER A 114 4.31 20.88 -11.86
N THR A 115 4.62 19.68 -12.34
CA THR A 115 5.97 19.19 -12.65
C THR A 115 5.92 18.47 -13.99
N ASP A 116 7.04 18.40 -14.70
CA ASP A 116 7.20 17.56 -15.88
C ASP A 116 7.69 16.17 -15.48
N ALA A 117 6.97 15.13 -15.93
CA ALA A 117 7.23 13.75 -15.56
C ALA A 117 8.64 13.24 -15.94
N ASN A 118 9.27 13.82 -16.97
CA ASN A 118 10.58 13.39 -17.44
C ASN A 118 11.74 14.22 -16.89
N THR A 119 11.47 15.33 -16.20
CA THR A 119 12.50 16.20 -15.61
C THR A 119 12.30 16.37 -14.10
N ASP A 120 11.76 17.51 -13.66
CA ASP A 120 11.74 17.92 -12.26
C ASP A 120 10.94 16.97 -11.36
N TYR A 121 9.91 16.28 -11.87
CA TYR A 121 9.23 15.22 -11.14
C TYR A 121 10.19 14.12 -10.65
N LYS A 122 11.11 13.67 -11.52
CA LYS A 122 12.10 12.64 -11.17
C LYS A 122 13.13 13.17 -10.18
N ASP A 123 13.55 14.43 -10.36
CA ASP A 123 14.49 15.09 -9.45
C ASP A 123 13.90 15.20 -8.04
N TYR A 124 12.63 15.59 -7.92
CA TYR A 124 11.94 15.63 -6.63
C TYR A 124 11.78 14.24 -6.02
N LEU A 125 11.38 13.21 -6.80
CA LEU A 125 11.33 11.83 -6.29
C LEU A 125 12.69 11.37 -5.76
N LYS A 126 13.79 11.71 -6.44
CA LYS A 126 15.14 11.42 -5.94
C LYS A 126 15.44 12.19 -4.65
N GLN A 127 15.00 13.44 -4.53
CA GLN A 127 15.16 14.21 -3.30
C GLN A 127 14.46 13.54 -2.10
N TYR A 128 13.29 12.91 -2.30
CA TYR A 128 12.67 12.09 -1.24
C TYR A 128 13.56 10.90 -0.85
N ILE A 129 14.13 10.20 -1.84
CA ILE A 129 15.05 9.08 -1.59
C ILE A 129 16.23 9.52 -0.74
N ASP A 130 16.93 10.56 -1.20
CA ASP A 130 18.12 11.06 -0.53
C ASP A 130 17.79 11.53 0.90
N SER A 131 16.66 12.20 1.09
CA SER A 131 16.26 12.77 2.39
C SER A 131 15.90 11.71 3.42
N PHE A 132 15.11 10.69 3.04
CA PHE A 132 14.74 9.60 3.94
C PHE A 132 15.90 8.63 4.19
N ALA A 133 16.74 8.37 3.17
CA ALA A 133 17.96 7.58 3.34
C ALA A 133 18.92 8.21 4.36
N ALA A 134 19.05 9.54 4.36
CA ALA A 134 19.85 10.27 5.37
C ALA A 134 19.31 10.16 6.81
N LYS A 135 18.12 9.57 6.99
CA LYS A 135 17.47 9.30 8.28
C LYS A 135 17.29 7.80 8.55
N ASP A 136 17.91 6.94 7.75
CA ASP A 136 17.76 5.48 7.80
C ASP A 136 16.30 5.00 7.67
N VAL A 137 15.45 5.79 7.00
CA VAL A 137 14.04 5.46 6.76
C VAL A 137 13.90 4.71 5.44
N LYS A 138 13.25 3.54 5.47
CA LYS A 138 13.04 2.71 4.26
C LYS A 138 11.87 3.24 3.44
N ILE A 139 12.06 3.40 2.13
CA ILE A 139 11.01 3.92 1.25
C ILE A 139 10.26 2.80 0.56
N VAL A 140 8.96 3.02 0.35
CA VAL A 140 8.13 2.32 -0.63
C VAL A 140 7.44 3.37 -1.50
N PHE A 141 7.72 3.37 -2.79
CA PHE A 141 6.94 4.20 -3.73
C PHE A 141 5.58 3.57 -3.98
N VAL A 142 4.56 4.40 -4.16
CA VAL A 142 3.24 3.99 -4.63
C VAL A 142 2.91 4.85 -5.83
N THR A 143 2.77 4.25 -7.02
CA THR A 143 2.46 5.02 -8.23
C THR A 143 1.09 5.69 -8.12
N PRO A 144 0.85 6.83 -8.77
CA PRO A 144 -0.48 7.41 -8.78
C PRO A 144 -1.46 6.45 -9.47
N MET A 145 -2.51 6.03 -8.79
CA MET A 145 -3.71 5.39 -9.35
C MET A 145 -4.32 6.14 -10.54
N HIS A 146 -5.18 5.47 -11.31
CA HIS A 146 -5.99 6.11 -12.34
C HIS A 146 -6.97 7.13 -11.77
N ARG A 147 -7.23 8.18 -12.56
CA ARG A 147 -8.49 8.93 -12.46
C ARG A 147 -9.59 8.09 -13.10
N ARG A 148 -10.77 8.03 -12.47
CA ARG A 148 -11.95 7.30 -12.95
C ARG A 148 -12.63 8.02 -14.12
N VAL A 149 -11.89 8.20 -15.22
CA VAL A 149 -12.37 8.78 -16.47
C VAL A 149 -12.29 7.74 -17.56
N PHE A 150 -13.45 7.37 -18.09
CA PHE A 150 -13.57 6.38 -19.15
C PHE A 150 -13.81 7.04 -20.50
N ARG A 151 -13.22 6.47 -21.56
CA ARG A 151 -13.56 6.70 -22.96
C ARG A 151 -13.67 5.37 -23.66
N ASN A 152 -14.80 5.11 -24.30
CA ASN A 152 -15.09 3.85 -25.00
C ASN A 152 -14.86 2.60 -24.11
N GLY A 153 -15.30 2.68 -22.84
CA GLY A 153 -15.18 1.58 -21.87
C GLY A 153 -13.77 1.35 -21.31
N LYS A 154 -12.78 2.18 -21.69
CA LYS A 154 -11.39 2.09 -21.21
C LYS A 154 -10.99 3.32 -20.41
N LEU A 155 -10.14 3.14 -19.41
CA LEU A 155 -9.64 4.26 -18.61
C LEU A 155 -8.72 5.15 -19.44
N VAL A 156 -8.84 6.46 -19.22
CA VAL A 156 -7.93 7.43 -19.82
C VAL A 156 -6.61 7.43 -19.05
N THR A 157 -5.50 7.39 -19.78
CA THR A 157 -4.15 7.19 -19.26
C THR A 157 -3.44 8.49 -18.86
N TRP A 158 -4.17 9.45 -18.29
CA TRP A 158 -3.65 10.80 -17.96
C TRP A 158 -2.41 10.80 -17.08
N LEU A 159 -2.26 9.80 -16.20
CA LEU A 159 -1.18 9.71 -15.23
C LEU A 159 -0.09 8.73 -15.63
N LEU A 160 -0.19 8.08 -16.80
CA LEU A 160 0.75 7.06 -17.26
C LEU A 160 2.19 7.57 -17.31
N ARG A 161 2.41 8.82 -17.73
CA ARG A 161 3.75 9.41 -17.78
C ARG A 161 4.38 9.53 -16.37
N TYR A 162 3.59 9.88 -15.35
CA TYR A 162 4.07 10.01 -13.97
C TYR A 162 4.26 8.66 -13.30
N ARG A 163 3.39 7.69 -13.60
CA ARG A 163 3.60 6.29 -13.20
C ARG A 163 4.93 5.76 -13.75
N ASN A 164 5.14 5.87 -15.07
CA ASN A 164 6.35 5.37 -15.71
C ASN A 164 7.61 6.08 -15.19
N ALA A 165 7.53 7.38 -14.93
CA ALA A 165 8.63 8.13 -14.34
C ALA A 165 8.95 7.67 -12.91
N MET A 166 7.94 7.39 -12.08
CA MET A 166 8.15 6.86 -10.73
C MET A 166 8.75 5.45 -10.76
N ILE A 167 8.29 4.59 -11.66
CA ILE A 167 8.88 3.26 -11.88
C ILE A 167 10.36 3.38 -12.28
N ASP A 168 10.68 4.23 -13.26
CA ASP A 168 12.05 4.47 -13.70
C ASP A 168 12.96 4.94 -12.54
N VAL A 169 12.48 5.86 -11.70
CA VAL A 169 13.22 6.32 -10.52
C VAL A 169 13.38 5.21 -9.48
N ALA A 170 12.31 4.45 -9.19
CA ALA A 170 12.35 3.36 -8.21
C ALA A 170 13.34 2.26 -8.63
N GLU A 171 13.28 1.83 -9.89
CA GLU A 171 14.18 0.79 -10.43
C GLU A 171 15.65 1.25 -10.39
N LYS A 172 15.95 2.45 -10.90
CA LYS A 172 17.32 3.00 -10.93
C LYS A 172 17.93 3.13 -9.53
N ASN A 173 17.11 3.44 -8.54
CA ASN A 173 17.54 3.62 -7.15
C ASN A 173 17.27 2.40 -6.26
N LYS A 174 16.83 1.26 -6.85
CA LYS A 174 16.54 0.00 -6.17
C LYS A 174 15.56 0.15 -5.00
N GLN A 175 14.57 1.02 -5.15
CA GLN A 175 13.53 1.24 -4.16
C GLN A 175 12.33 0.31 -4.43
N PRO A 176 11.72 -0.30 -3.39
CA PRO A 176 10.45 -0.99 -3.51
C PRO A 176 9.36 -0.07 -4.07
N LEU A 177 8.47 -0.64 -4.89
CA LEU A 177 7.36 0.08 -5.50
C LEU A 177 6.09 -0.77 -5.53
N VAL A 178 4.97 -0.15 -5.20
CA VAL A 178 3.62 -0.66 -5.43
C VAL A 178 3.04 0.05 -6.66
N ASP A 179 2.71 -0.73 -7.69
CA ASP A 179 2.14 -0.20 -8.94
C ASP A 179 0.63 -0.05 -8.84
N LEU A 180 0.19 0.83 -7.94
CA LEU A 180 -1.22 1.13 -7.73
C LEU A 180 -1.92 1.66 -8.99
N TYR A 181 -1.19 2.26 -9.95
CA TYR A 181 -1.73 2.61 -11.26
C TYR A 181 -2.30 1.36 -11.93
N MET A 182 -1.48 0.34 -12.15
CA MET A 182 -1.91 -0.90 -12.80
C MET A 182 -3.01 -1.61 -11.99
N LEU A 183 -2.87 -1.68 -10.67
CA LEU A 183 -3.87 -2.34 -9.83
C LEU A 183 -5.23 -1.63 -9.88
N SER A 184 -5.23 -0.30 -9.85
CA SER A 184 -6.45 0.49 -9.99
C SER A 184 -7.07 0.37 -11.40
N GLU A 185 -6.23 0.20 -12.44
CA GLU A 185 -6.70 -0.04 -13.81
C GLU A 185 -7.46 -1.36 -13.88
N VAL A 186 -6.85 -2.45 -13.43
CA VAL A 186 -7.47 -3.78 -13.40
C VAL A 186 -8.78 -3.74 -12.62
N LEU A 187 -8.79 -3.11 -11.44
CA LEU A 187 -9.98 -2.99 -10.62
C LEU A 187 -11.10 -2.22 -11.35
N MET A 188 -10.83 -0.98 -11.76
CA MET A 188 -11.85 -0.10 -12.33
C MET A 188 -12.33 -0.60 -13.69
N GLU A 189 -11.46 -1.16 -14.53
CA GLU A 189 -11.88 -1.73 -15.82
C GLU A 189 -12.68 -3.03 -15.66
N SER A 190 -12.42 -3.83 -14.63
CA SER A 190 -13.22 -5.03 -14.35
C SER A 190 -14.65 -4.71 -13.92
N LEU A 191 -14.84 -3.58 -13.23
CA LEU A 191 -16.15 -3.04 -12.84
C LEU A 191 -16.81 -2.26 -13.99
N GLY A 192 -15.99 -1.65 -14.85
CA GLY A 192 -16.47 -0.76 -15.90
C GLY A 192 -17.00 0.59 -15.36
N PRO A 193 -17.51 1.46 -16.26
CA PRO A 193 -17.82 2.85 -15.90
C PRO A 193 -18.94 3.03 -14.87
N ILE A 194 -19.94 2.14 -14.89
CA ILE A 194 -21.12 2.23 -14.01
C ILE A 194 -20.79 1.64 -12.65
N ASP A 195 -20.36 0.37 -12.58
CA ASP A 195 -20.15 -0.29 -11.29
C ASP A 195 -18.92 0.25 -10.55
N SER A 196 -18.01 0.98 -11.22
CA SER A 196 -16.91 1.69 -10.54
C SER A 196 -17.33 3.00 -9.84
N GLU A 197 -18.57 3.47 -10.00
CA GLU A 197 -19.00 4.76 -9.44
C GLU A 197 -18.90 4.82 -7.90
N TYR A 198 -19.22 3.72 -7.21
CA TYR A 198 -19.17 3.68 -5.74
C TYR A 198 -17.76 3.90 -5.19
N LEU A 199 -16.71 3.72 -5.99
CA LEU A 199 -15.34 4.01 -5.59
C LEU A 199 -15.12 5.53 -5.41
N SER A 200 -15.93 6.36 -6.07
CA SER A 200 -15.80 7.83 -6.04
C SER A 200 -16.66 8.44 -4.94
N CYS A 201 -16.23 9.54 -4.34
CA CYS A 201 -17.02 10.23 -3.30
C CYS A 201 -18.31 10.84 -3.88
N ASN A 202 -18.30 11.21 -5.16
CA ASN A 202 -19.52 11.49 -5.92
C ASN A 202 -19.28 11.13 -7.40
N PRO A 203 -20.34 10.87 -8.20
CA PRO A 203 -20.21 10.41 -9.59
C PRO A 203 -19.43 11.34 -10.52
N LYS A 204 -19.38 12.65 -10.23
CA LYS A 204 -18.69 13.69 -11.02
C LYS A 204 -17.24 13.89 -10.61
N ASP A 205 -16.79 13.32 -9.48
CA ASP A 205 -15.41 13.43 -9.01
C ASP A 205 -14.64 12.18 -9.40
N ALA A 206 -13.82 12.30 -10.45
CA ALA A 206 -13.05 11.18 -10.97
C ALA A 206 -11.73 10.93 -10.22
N SER A 207 -11.49 11.58 -9.08
CA SER A 207 -10.19 11.49 -8.39
C SER A 207 -10.30 11.23 -6.90
N HIS A 208 -11.35 11.70 -6.23
CA HIS A 208 -11.49 11.52 -4.79
C HIS A 208 -12.41 10.35 -4.47
N PHE A 209 -11.98 9.52 -3.52
CA PHE A 209 -12.67 8.28 -3.19
C PHE A 209 -13.75 8.45 -2.14
N SER A 210 -14.78 7.61 -2.23
CA SER A 210 -15.65 7.28 -1.10
C SER A 210 -14.86 6.48 -0.04
N PRO A 211 -15.44 6.19 1.14
CA PRO A 211 -14.84 5.24 2.08
C PRO A 211 -14.52 3.89 1.44
N LYS A 212 -15.45 3.33 0.65
CA LYS A 212 -15.25 2.07 -0.07
C LYS A 212 -14.12 2.13 -1.09
N GLY A 213 -14.00 3.24 -1.83
CA GLY A 213 -12.91 3.44 -2.78
C GLY A 213 -11.54 3.52 -2.11
N ALA A 214 -11.45 4.22 -0.97
CA ALA A 214 -10.21 4.31 -0.20
C ALA A 214 -9.77 2.95 0.34
N GLN A 215 -10.73 2.13 0.81
CA GLN A 215 -10.50 0.76 1.25
C GLN A 215 -9.99 -0.12 0.10
N ALA A 216 -10.61 -0.05 -1.08
CA ALA A 216 -10.18 -0.80 -2.25
C ALA A 216 -8.73 -0.47 -2.65
N MET A 217 -8.34 0.81 -2.62
CA MET A 217 -6.97 1.24 -2.89
C MET A 217 -5.99 0.72 -1.83
N ALA A 218 -6.36 0.81 -0.54
CA ALA A 218 -5.53 0.28 0.55
C ALA A 218 -5.32 -1.25 0.39
N LEU A 219 -6.36 -2.00 0.05
CA LEU A 219 -6.27 -3.44 -0.19
C LEU A 219 -5.41 -3.77 -1.42
N CYS A 220 -5.49 -2.99 -2.51
CA CYS A 220 -4.59 -3.14 -3.66
C CYS A 220 -3.12 -2.98 -3.25
N ILE A 221 -2.81 -1.97 -2.43
CA ILE A 221 -1.46 -1.72 -1.92
C ILE A 221 -0.96 -2.92 -1.10
N LEU A 222 -1.77 -3.38 -0.14
CA LEU A 222 -1.39 -4.50 0.73
C LEU A 222 -1.27 -5.82 -0.04
N HIS A 223 -2.15 -6.05 -1.03
CA HIS A 223 -2.07 -7.19 -1.93
C HIS A 223 -0.72 -7.22 -2.65
N ASP A 224 -0.28 -6.08 -3.19
CA ASP A 224 0.97 -6.04 -3.94
C ASP A 224 2.20 -6.18 -3.02
N LEU A 225 2.19 -5.57 -1.84
CA LEU A 225 3.24 -5.80 -0.82
C LEU A 225 3.33 -7.28 -0.45
N GLN A 226 2.19 -7.96 -0.29
CA GLN A 226 2.16 -9.39 0.00
C GLN A 226 2.68 -10.23 -1.17
N ARG A 227 2.27 -9.92 -2.40
CA ARG A 227 2.74 -10.61 -3.62
C ARG A 227 4.25 -10.47 -3.80
N GLN A 228 4.81 -9.32 -3.44
CA GLN A 228 6.24 -9.06 -3.50
C GLN A 228 7.03 -9.67 -2.33
N ASN A 229 6.37 -10.31 -1.36
CA ASN A 229 6.97 -10.73 -0.08
C ASN A 229 7.72 -9.58 0.62
N HIS A 230 7.20 -8.36 0.51
CA HIS A 230 7.81 -7.19 1.15
C HIS A 230 7.75 -7.35 2.68
N PRO A 231 8.74 -6.89 3.47
CA PRO A 231 8.73 -7.01 4.93
C PRO A 231 7.47 -6.45 5.61
N LEU A 232 6.90 -5.37 5.07
CA LEU A 232 5.63 -4.81 5.57
C LEU A 232 4.44 -5.77 5.46
N ALA A 233 4.49 -6.78 4.58
CA ALA A 233 3.42 -7.76 4.44
C ALA A 233 3.26 -8.63 5.69
N ALA A 234 4.31 -8.78 6.52
CA ALA A 234 4.23 -9.48 7.79
C ALA A 234 3.31 -8.79 8.81
N TYR A 235 3.05 -7.49 8.63
CA TYR A 235 2.20 -6.69 9.50
C TYR A 235 0.73 -6.68 9.05
N ILE A 236 0.38 -7.30 7.92
CA ILE A 236 -1.01 -7.42 7.49
C ILE A 236 -1.75 -8.36 8.46
N LYS A 237 -2.94 -7.97 8.93
CA LYS A 237 -3.73 -8.83 9.83
C LYS A 237 -3.95 -10.22 9.20
N PRO A 238 -3.87 -11.33 9.97
CA PRO A 238 -3.90 -12.68 9.39
C PRO A 238 -5.12 -13.01 8.54
N ASP A 239 -6.30 -12.52 8.92
CA ASP A 239 -7.56 -12.66 8.18
C ASP A 239 -7.51 -11.91 6.84
N VAL A 240 -7.02 -10.66 6.86
CA VAL A 240 -6.80 -9.85 5.65
C VAL A 240 -5.76 -10.53 4.75
N ALA A 241 -4.62 -10.95 5.30
CA ALA A 241 -3.55 -11.62 4.55
C ALA A 241 -4.07 -12.93 3.89
N SER A 242 -4.96 -13.65 4.56
CA SER A 242 -5.58 -14.87 4.02
C SER A 242 -6.63 -14.57 2.95
N MET A 243 -7.37 -13.47 3.08
CA MET A 243 -8.26 -12.96 2.03
C MET A 243 -7.46 -12.58 0.79
N LEU A 244 -6.43 -11.74 0.94
CA LEU A 244 -5.60 -11.23 -0.16
C LEU A 244 -4.96 -12.36 -0.98
N LYS A 245 -4.46 -13.43 -0.35
CA LYS A 245 -3.91 -14.61 -1.05
C LYS A 245 -4.90 -15.34 -1.96
N ARG A 246 -6.19 -15.26 -1.64
CA ARG A 246 -7.27 -15.95 -2.37
C ARG A 246 -7.99 -15.03 -3.36
N SER A 247 -7.80 -13.72 -3.21
CA SER A 247 -8.44 -12.70 -4.03
C SER A 247 -7.59 -12.32 -5.23
N THR A 248 -8.25 -12.05 -6.35
CA THR A 248 -7.67 -11.25 -7.42
C THR A 248 -7.89 -9.76 -7.12
N VAL A 249 -7.14 -8.87 -7.77
CA VAL A 249 -7.33 -7.41 -7.61
C VAL A 249 -8.79 -6.96 -7.83
N PRO A 250 -9.53 -7.47 -8.84
CA PRO A 250 -10.97 -7.23 -8.98
C PRO A 250 -11.80 -7.60 -7.74
N ASN A 251 -11.42 -8.64 -7.00
CA ASN A 251 -12.13 -9.11 -5.81
C ASN A 251 -11.80 -8.29 -4.55
N LEU A 252 -10.92 -7.28 -4.65
CA LEU A 252 -10.60 -6.35 -3.55
C LEU A 252 -11.56 -5.16 -3.49
N ALA A 253 -12.44 -5.02 -4.49
CA ALA A 253 -13.61 -4.15 -4.42
C ALA A 253 -14.51 -4.55 -3.24
N PRO A 254 -14.86 -3.62 -2.33
CA PRO A 254 -16.02 -3.82 -1.48
C PRO A 254 -17.25 -4.08 -2.35
N LEU A 255 -18.04 -5.09 -2.02
CA LEU A 255 -19.31 -5.31 -2.71
C LEU A 255 -20.18 -4.02 -2.57
N PRO A 256 -20.97 -3.67 -3.59
CA PRO A 256 -22.02 -2.67 -3.41
C PRO A 256 -22.84 -3.04 -2.17
N ASP A 257 -23.23 -2.05 -1.36
CA ASP A 257 -24.19 -2.37 -0.30
C ASP A 257 -25.46 -2.83 -1.03
N ASP A 258 -26.03 -3.96 -0.61
CA ASP A 258 -27.23 -4.53 -1.20
C ASP A 258 -28.28 -3.40 -1.40
N GLN A 259 -28.75 -3.25 -2.64
CA GLN A 259 -29.81 -2.27 -3.00
C GLN A 259 -31.13 -2.61 -2.31
#